data_AF-A0A086ZEQ9-F1
#
_entry.id   AF-A0A086ZEQ9-F1
#
_cell.length_a   1.000
_cell.length_b   1.000
_cell.length_c   1.000
_cell.angle_alpha   90.00
_cell.angle_beta   90.00
_cell.angle_gamma   90.00
#
_symmetry.space_group_name_H-M   'P 1'
#
loop_
_entity.id
_entity.type
_entity.pdbx_description
1 polymer ?
#
loop_
_entity_poly.entity_id
_entity_poly.type
_entity_poly.pdbx_seq_one_letter_code
_entity_poly.pdbx_strand_id
1 'polypeptide(L)'
;MTGATNEQNDKQDTILIPRSVGDTAQPPSQSQPLYLYSTTVSDVGTVRSNNQDSSFAGSHLIAVCDGMGGHAGGDTASTIAVRSLAHIELSDDDVASIAPMMTTSVMAAHDAIVGKAKRERRLAGMGTTVTAVSLAEGHWVITHIGDSRAYLLRDGKLRRMTQDHSYVQHLIDTGHITAAEARNHPQRNVVMRVLGDFDIDPRPDIGVFEARPSDRWLLCSDGLCGVLEDSTIEETMVAVRDEEECAQQLVAMALKAGSTDNVTAVIGDATLALDADSFDVPHQTPLVGGAASSSLEAIADIVKETVALAPALRLGKGSPAQRAAALAHRGDAGSGTGSGDLAESGDLFGTSNGAGTDGRIGASVGSDSARPARNPNGVGGRQGAGIDDSGHGDGKSTGEARTLIAEPSAVRDEEDVKASMDTGEIPVVKKRDGRISADPNDPEVARAIRKERQRENQAWRRRRFRMRVAIIAAAVVALIALLIGGTVAYRWSQSKYYLGQSDDVVAIYQGVSTNVFGLNLSHEVESTGIELDDLPQSWNDALEEGISFDSLPEARSHAAMIKKEVKRLQQDQDRNGKNGTHAATPLPWPNAPSGASRSETRPASPKAAVQ
;
A
#
# COMPACT_ATOMS: atom_id res chain seq x y z
N MET A 1 -23.85 -58.36 -47.23
CA MET A 1 -24.89 -57.55 -46.56
C MET A 1 -24.32 -57.07 -45.23
N THR A 2 -24.41 -55.77 -44.97
CA THR A 2 -24.37 -55.09 -43.66
C THR A 2 -23.55 -55.72 -42.52
N GLY A 3 -22.43 -55.09 -42.17
CA GLY A 3 -21.85 -55.17 -40.82
C GLY A 3 -22.29 -53.97 -39.96
N ALA A 4 -21.97 -54.00 -38.66
CA ALA A 4 -21.92 -52.83 -37.78
C ALA A 4 -21.16 -53.18 -36.48
N THR A 5 -20.04 -52.51 -36.22
CA THR A 5 -19.42 -52.42 -34.89
C THR A 5 -18.89 -51.01 -34.65
N ASN A 6 -19.76 -50.18 -34.07
CA ASN A 6 -19.49 -49.23 -33.00
C ASN A 6 -18.08 -48.60 -32.89
N GLU A 7 -17.95 -47.31 -33.20
CA GLU A 7 -16.90 -46.43 -32.68
C GLU A 7 -17.54 -45.14 -32.13
N GLN A 8 -17.18 -44.78 -30.90
CA GLN A 8 -17.57 -43.52 -30.28
C GLN A 8 -16.57 -42.43 -30.70
N ASN A 9 -17.11 -41.31 -31.18
CA ASN A 9 -16.36 -40.23 -31.79
C ASN A 9 -16.01 -39.14 -30.76
N ASP A 10 -14.78 -39.18 -30.25
CA ASP A 10 -14.16 -38.05 -29.54
C ASP A 10 -13.42 -37.19 -30.57
N LYS A 11 -13.80 -35.91 -30.70
CA LYS A 11 -13.23 -34.98 -31.68
C LYS A 11 -12.90 -33.64 -31.03
N GLN A 12 -11.61 -33.48 -30.75
CA GLN A 12 -10.97 -32.18 -30.62
C GLN A 12 -10.80 -31.58 -32.02
N ASP A 13 -11.71 -30.70 -32.45
CA ASP A 13 -11.55 -29.98 -33.72
C ASP A 13 -10.51 -28.85 -33.56
N THR A 14 -9.23 -29.21 -33.71
CA THR A 14 -8.14 -28.27 -33.94
C THR A 14 -8.34 -27.57 -35.29
N ILE A 15 -8.59 -26.26 -35.27
CA ILE A 15 -8.78 -25.48 -36.51
C ILE A 15 -7.43 -25.36 -37.24
N LEU A 16 -7.32 -26.06 -38.37
CA LEU A 16 -6.14 -26.03 -39.24
C LEU A 16 -6.16 -24.79 -40.16
N ILE A 17 -5.05 -24.04 -40.16
CA ILE A 17 -4.82 -22.92 -41.08
C ILE A 17 -4.55 -23.48 -42.49
N PRO A 18 -5.32 -23.10 -43.53
CA PRO A 18 -5.06 -23.55 -44.90
C PRO A 18 -3.90 -22.76 -45.54
N ARG A 19 -2.87 -23.47 -46.01
CA ARG A 19 -1.91 -22.90 -46.98
C ARG A 19 -2.50 -22.98 -48.39
N SER A 20 -2.60 -21.84 -49.06
CA SER A 20 -2.84 -21.76 -50.51
C SER A 20 -1.71 -20.99 -51.19
N VAL A 21 -1.36 -21.38 -52.40
CA VAL A 21 -0.22 -20.86 -53.17
C VAL A 21 -0.72 -19.91 -54.25
N GLY A 22 -0.10 -18.73 -54.31
CA GLY A 22 0.15 -18.02 -55.57
C GLY A 22 -1.06 -17.49 -56.32
N ASP A 23 -1.50 -16.28 -55.95
CA ASP A 23 -1.92 -15.29 -56.94
C ASP A 23 -1.37 -13.92 -56.54
N THR A 24 -1.25 -12.97 -57.48
CA THR A 24 -0.43 -11.75 -57.31
C THR A 24 -0.96 -10.80 -56.22
N ALA A 25 -0.49 -10.98 -54.99
CA ALA A 25 -0.71 -10.03 -53.91
C ALA A 25 0.17 -8.79 -54.07
N GLN A 26 -0.44 -7.60 -53.96
CA GLN A 26 0.28 -6.39 -53.56
C GLN A 26 1.00 -6.65 -52.23
N PRO A 27 2.13 -5.99 -51.93
CA PRO A 27 2.74 -6.10 -50.61
C PRO A 27 1.67 -5.79 -49.55
N PRO A 28 1.63 -6.54 -48.44
CA PRO A 28 0.64 -6.29 -47.39
C PRO A 28 0.75 -4.82 -47.00
N SER A 29 -0.38 -4.10 -47.09
CA SER A 29 -0.42 -2.71 -46.66
C SER A 29 0.04 -2.69 -45.21
N GLN A 30 1.16 -2.03 -44.94
CA GLN A 30 1.65 -1.85 -43.58
C GLN A 30 0.55 -1.15 -42.79
N SER A 31 -0.16 -1.92 -41.98
CA SER A 31 -1.14 -1.41 -41.03
C SER A 31 -0.39 -0.47 -40.11
N GLN A 32 -0.73 0.82 -40.18
CA GLN A 32 -0.08 1.85 -39.37
C GLN A 32 -0.14 1.45 -37.89
N PRO A 33 0.96 1.68 -37.13
CA PRO A 33 1.00 1.32 -35.72
C PRO A 33 -0.10 2.06 -34.95
N LEU A 34 -0.78 1.30 -34.09
CA LEU A 34 -1.77 1.81 -33.15
C LEU A 34 -1.10 2.07 -31.80
N TYR A 35 -1.49 3.16 -31.15
CA TYR A 35 -1.04 3.57 -29.82
C TYR A 35 -2.25 3.71 -28.91
N LEU A 36 -2.12 3.24 -27.67
CA LEU A 36 -3.14 3.37 -26.65
C LEU A 36 -2.87 4.63 -25.83
N TYR A 37 -3.80 5.58 -25.85
CA TYR A 37 -3.89 6.64 -24.84
C TYR A 37 -4.93 6.25 -23.81
N SER A 38 -4.64 6.48 -22.54
CA SER A 38 -5.49 5.99 -21.47
C SER A 38 -5.57 6.92 -20.27
N THR A 39 -6.60 6.75 -19.47
CA THR A 39 -6.73 7.48 -18.21
C THR A 39 -7.59 6.70 -17.24
N THR A 40 -7.45 6.98 -15.94
CA THR A 40 -8.28 6.37 -14.92
C THR A 40 -8.72 7.39 -13.88
N VAL A 41 -9.96 7.22 -13.41
CA VAL A 41 -10.54 7.96 -12.28
C VAL A 41 -11.10 6.91 -11.33
N SER A 42 -10.74 7.02 -10.06
CA SER A 42 -11.20 6.13 -8.99
C SER A 42 -11.60 6.95 -7.78
N ASP A 43 -12.81 6.70 -7.25
CA ASP A 43 -13.36 7.38 -6.08
C ASP A 43 -13.79 6.36 -5.00
N VAL A 44 -13.64 6.73 -3.74
CA VAL A 44 -13.99 5.88 -2.59
C VAL A 44 -15.50 5.62 -2.46
N GLY A 45 -16.34 6.45 -3.09
CA GLY A 45 -17.78 6.33 -2.99
C GLY A 45 -18.37 7.05 -1.78
N THR A 46 -19.68 6.89 -1.60
CA THR A 46 -20.44 7.65 -0.59
C THR A 46 -20.59 6.92 0.76
N VAL A 47 -20.32 5.61 0.80
CA VAL A 47 -20.56 4.74 1.96
C VAL A 47 -19.29 4.06 2.47
N ARG A 48 -18.40 3.56 1.59
CA ARG A 48 -17.15 2.91 1.98
C ARG A 48 -16.19 3.89 2.68
N SER A 49 -15.37 3.38 3.58
CA SER A 49 -14.41 4.18 4.38
C SER A 49 -12.99 4.19 3.81
N ASN A 50 -12.69 3.28 2.90
CA ASN A 50 -11.43 3.14 2.18
C ASN A 50 -11.73 2.75 0.73
N ASN A 51 -10.82 3.08 -0.18
CA ASN A 51 -10.88 2.61 -1.55
C ASN A 51 -10.12 1.27 -1.64
N GLN A 52 -10.82 0.22 -2.06
CA GLN A 52 -10.29 -1.13 -2.23
C GLN A 52 -10.10 -1.49 -3.71
N ASP A 53 -10.67 -0.71 -4.63
CA ASP A 53 -10.32 -0.77 -6.05
C ASP A 53 -8.84 -0.39 -6.24
N SER A 54 -8.22 -0.90 -7.29
CA SER A 54 -6.96 -0.41 -7.85
C SER A 54 -7.07 -0.33 -9.37
N SER A 55 -6.42 0.66 -9.98
CA SER A 55 -6.38 0.80 -11.43
C SER A 55 -5.00 1.21 -11.95
N PHE A 56 -4.77 0.87 -13.22
CA PHE A 56 -3.58 1.22 -13.99
C PHE A 56 -4.00 1.67 -15.39
N ALA A 57 -3.38 2.74 -15.89
CA ALA A 57 -3.62 3.27 -17.22
C ALA A 57 -2.30 3.74 -17.84
N GLY A 58 -1.68 2.87 -18.64
CA GLY A 58 -0.46 3.14 -19.41
C GLY A 58 -0.70 3.17 -20.92
N SER A 59 0.39 3.13 -21.66
CA SER A 59 0.47 3.13 -23.12
C SER A 59 0.41 1.75 -23.78
N HIS A 60 0.57 0.66 -23.00
CA HIS A 60 0.41 -0.73 -23.48
C HIS A 60 -0.58 -1.54 -22.64
N LEU A 61 -0.86 -1.15 -21.39
CA LEU A 61 -1.78 -1.82 -20.47
C LEU A 61 -2.79 -0.85 -19.82
N ILE A 62 -4.06 -1.25 -19.81
CA ILE A 62 -5.10 -0.70 -18.92
C ILE A 62 -5.67 -1.81 -18.03
N ALA A 63 -5.91 -1.53 -16.74
CA ALA A 63 -6.42 -2.51 -15.78
C ALA A 63 -7.29 -1.89 -14.67
N VAL A 64 -8.31 -2.64 -14.24
CA VAL A 64 -9.08 -2.41 -13.01
C VAL A 64 -9.13 -3.71 -12.19
N CYS A 65 -8.96 -3.60 -10.87
CA CYS A 65 -9.02 -4.70 -9.92
C CYS A 65 -9.84 -4.25 -8.71
N ASP A 66 -10.99 -4.86 -8.46
CA ASP A 66 -11.88 -4.56 -7.33
C ASP A 66 -11.51 -5.45 -6.14
N GLY A 67 -11.32 -4.87 -4.95
CA GLY A 67 -10.69 -5.52 -3.80
C GLY A 67 -11.66 -5.95 -2.69
N MET A 68 -11.73 -7.25 -2.41
CA MET A 68 -12.59 -7.85 -1.37
C MET A 68 -11.80 -8.46 -0.19
N GLY A 69 -12.50 -8.67 0.94
CA GLY A 69 -11.94 -9.32 2.14
C GLY A 69 -11.71 -8.39 3.34
N GLY A 70 -12.65 -7.49 3.59
CA GLY A 70 -12.58 -6.52 4.68
C GLY A 70 -11.54 -5.40 4.44
N HIS A 71 -11.57 -4.40 5.32
CA HIS A 71 -10.95 -3.08 5.12
C HIS A 71 -9.47 -3.08 4.68
N ALA A 72 -8.68 -4.06 5.13
CA ALA A 72 -7.24 -4.17 4.88
C ALA A 72 -6.83 -5.40 4.03
N GLY A 73 -7.82 -6.20 3.59
CA GLY A 73 -7.61 -7.33 2.69
C GLY A 73 -7.74 -6.90 1.22
N GLY A 74 -8.84 -6.25 0.89
CA GLY A 74 -9.16 -5.87 -0.50
C GLY A 74 -8.17 -4.88 -1.12
N ASP A 75 -7.76 -3.86 -0.36
CA ASP A 75 -6.76 -2.87 -0.78
C ASP A 75 -5.41 -3.54 -1.10
N THR A 76 -5.00 -4.49 -0.27
CA THR A 76 -3.82 -5.33 -0.49
C THR A 76 -3.95 -6.20 -1.72
N ALA A 77 -5.10 -6.87 -1.91
CA ALA A 77 -5.30 -7.83 -2.98
C ALA A 77 -5.31 -7.14 -4.36
N SER A 78 -6.08 -6.06 -4.52
CA SER A 78 -6.14 -5.29 -5.78
C SER A 78 -4.79 -4.63 -6.11
N THR A 79 -4.08 -4.13 -5.10
CA THR A 79 -2.71 -3.60 -5.27
C THR A 79 -1.73 -4.68 -5.73
N ILE A 80 -1.84 -5.91 -5.24
CA ILE A 80 -1.00 -7.04 -5.70
C ILE A 80 -1.32 -7.37 -7.16
N ALA A 81 -2.60 -7.44 -7.54
CA ALA A 81 -3.00 -7.74 -8.92
C ALA A 81 -2.49 -6.70 -9.93
N VAL A 82 -2.70 -5.41 -9.67
CA VAL A 82 -2.16 -4.33 -10.52
C VAL A 82 -0.63 -4.42 -10.64
N ARG A 83 0.09 -4.63 -9.52
CA ARG A 83 1.56 -4.76 -9.54
C ARG A 83 2.04 -5.99 -10.31
N SER A 84 1.36 -7.12 -10.21
CA SER A 84 1.69 -8.32 -10.99
C SER A 84 1.47 -8.13 -12.48
N LEU A 85 0.52 -7.28 -12.91
CA LEU A 85 0.27 -6.98 -14.32
C LEU A 85 1.19 -5.87 -14.88
N ALA A 86 1.63 -4.92 -14.05
CA ALA A 86 2.32 -3.70 -14.50
C ALA A 86 3.53 -3.93 -15.42
N HIS A 87 4.21 -5.07 -15.37
CA HIS A 87 5.33 -5.37 -16.27
C HIS A 87 4.92 -5.57 -17.75
N ILE A 88 3.63 -5.76 -18.04
CA ILE A 88 3.11 -5.81 -19.41
C ILE A 88 3.28 -4.44 -20.10
N GLU A 89 3.34 -3.35 -19.34
CA GLU A 89 3.62 -2.00 -19.86
C GLU A 89 5.00 -1.90 -20.54
N LEU A 90 5.95 -2.79 -20.19
CA LEU A 90 7.28 -2.84 -20.80
C LEU A 90 7.35 -3.69 -22.08
N SER A 91 6.25 -4.29 -22.53
CA SER A 91 6.28 -5.34 -23.54
C SER A 91 5.90 -4.84 -24.93
N ASP A 92 6.92 -4.76 -25.79
CA ASP A 92 6.80 -4.67 -27.26
C ASP A 92 6.57 -6.06 -27.91
N ASP A 93 6.25 -7.11 -27.12
CA ASP A 93 6.15 -8.48 -27.63
C ASP A 93 4.89 -8.73 -28.48
N ASP A 94 4.92 -9.81 -29.27
CA ASP A 94 3.81 -10.20 -30.12
C ASP A 94 2.56 -10.66 -29.34
N VAL A 95 1.42 -10.68 -30.03
CA VAL A 95 0.12 -11.13 -29.48
C VAL A 95 0.20 -12.55 -28.92
N ALA A 96 1.02 -13.41 -29.54
CA ALA A 96 1.23 -14.79 -29.13
C ALA A 96 1.97 -14.92 -27.79
N SER A 97 2.73 -13.88 -27.40
CA SER A 97 3.46 -13.79 -26.13
C SER A 97 2.65 -13.07 -25.06
N ILE A 98 1.93 -12.00 -25.41
CA ILE A 98 1.13 -11.19 -24.45
C ILE A 98 0.00 -12.00 -23.80
N ALA A 99 -0.75 -12.82 -24.55
CA ALA A 99 -1.85 -13.60 -23.96
C ALA A 99 -1.39 -14.64 -22.90
N PRO A 100 -0.34 -15.45 -23.15
CA PRO A 100 0.31 -16.25 -22.12
C PRO A 100 0.93 -15.43 -20.97
N MET A 101 1.50 -14.26 -21.27
CA MET A 101 2.05 -13.35 -20.26
C MET A 101 0.95 -12.91 -19.29
N MET A 102 -0.15 -12.30 -19.78
CA MET A 102 -1.31 -11.90 -18.97
C MET A 102 -1.84 -13.05 -18.11
N THR A 103 -1.99 -14.24 -18.68
CA THR A 103 -2.43 -15.44 -17.94
C THR A 103 -1.48 -15.78 -16.79
N THR A 104 -0.17 -15.76 -17.05
CA THR A 104 0.87 -16.06 -16.07
C THR A 104 0.92 -15.00 -14.97
N SER A 105 0.74 -13.72 -15.33
CA SER A 105 0.74 -12.57 -14.41
C SER A 105 -0.47 -12.59 -13.47
N VAL A 106 -1.66 -12.96 -13.97
CA VAL A 106 -2.85 -13.17 -13.15
C VAL A 106 -2.66 -14.36 -12.19
N MET A 107 -2.07 -15.46 -12.64
CA MET A 107 -1.76 -16.59 -11.77
C MET A 107 -0.71 -16.25 -10.71
N ALA A 108 0.33 -15.49 -11.06
CA ALA A 108 1.31 -14.99 -10.10
C ALA A 108 0.69 -14.02 -9.08
N ALA A 109 -0.30 -13.22 -9.47
CA ALA A 109 -1.10 -12.42 -8.55
C ALA A 109 -1.89 -13.30 -7.57
N HIS A 110 -2.57 -14.35 -8.05
CA HIS A 110 -3.26 -15.33 -7.20
C HIS A 110 -2.32 -15.92 -6.14
N ASP A 111 -1.18 -16.48 -6.56
CA ASP A 111 -0.20 -17.08 -5.65
C ASP A 111 0.37 -16.09 -4.63
N ALA A 112 0.60 -14.83 -5.03
CA ALA A 112 1.05 -13.76 -4.14
C ALA A 112 -0.02 -13.37 -3.10
N ILE A 113 -1.30 -13.30 -3.51
CA ILE A 113 -2.44 -13.01 -2.63
C ILE A 113 -2.60 -14.17 -1.62
N VAL A 114 -2.74 -15.42 -2.11
CA VAL A 114 -2.83 -16.64 -1.29
C VAL A 114 -1.66 -16.74 -0.30
N GLY A 115 -0.43 -16.55 -0.78
CA GLY A 115 0.76 -16.59 0.05
C GLY A 115 0.79 -15.52 1.13
N LYS A 116 0.28 -14.31 0.87
CA LYS A 116 0.20 -13.23 1.86
C LYS A 116 -0.94 -13.45 2.86
N ALA A 117 -2.11 -13.94 2.42
CA ALA A 117 -3.24 -14.29 3.30
C ALA A 117 -2.85 -15.37 4.32
N LYS A 118 -2.14 -16.42 3.87
CA LYS A 118 -1.61 -17.49 4.72
C LYS A 118 -0.57 -17.02 5.75
N ARG A 119 0.27 -16.04 5.40
CA ARG A 119 1.25 -15.45 6.34
C ARG A 119 0.62 -14.47 7.34
N GLU A 120 -0.38 -13.70 6.92
CA GLU A 120 -1.01 -12.67 7.73
C GLU A 120 -2.49 -12.99 7.99
N ARG A 121 -2.81 -13.71 9.07
CA ARG A 121 -4.20 -14.09 9.43
C ARG A 121 -5.25 -12.96 9.47
N ARG A 122 -4.83 -11.70 9.54
CA ARG A 122 -5.72 -10.52 9.43
C ARG A 122 -6.22 -10.24 8.00
N LEU A 123 -5.63 -10.91 7.01
CA LEU A 123 -5.89 -10.83 5.58
C LEU A 123 -6.54 -12.13 5.05
N ALA A 124 -6.98 -13.02 5.94
CA ALA A 124 -7.67 -14.24 5.55
C ALA A 124 -8.99 -13.91 4.83
N GLY A 125 -9.25 -14.58 3.70
CA GLY A 125 -10.39 -14.25 2.84
C GLY A 125 -10.23 -12.96 2.03
N MET A 126 -9.00 -12.44 1.87
CA MET A 126 -8.75 -11.40 0.88
C MET A 126 -8.74 -11.95 -0.54
N GLY A 127 -9.23 -11.14 -1.47
CA GLY A 127 -9.23 -11.44 -2.89
C GLY A 127 -9.51 -10.20 -3.73
N THR A 128 -9.48 -10.36 -5.05
CA THR A 128 -9.74 -9.27 -5.99
C THR A 128 -10.23 -9.79 -7.34
N THR A 129 -11.05 -8.99 -8.01
CA THR A 129 -11.30 -9.16 -9.45
C THR A 129 -10.08 -8.71 -10.25
N VAL A 130 -9.99 -9.11 -11.51
CA VAL A 130 -9.07 -8.53 -12.48
C VAL A 130 -9.78 -8.38 -13.80
N THR A 131 -9.80 -7.17 -14.35
CA THR A 131 -10.13 -6.94 -15.76
C THR A 131 -9.07 -6.03 -16.35
N ALA A 132 -8.34 -6.52 -17.35
CA ALA A 132 -7.28 -5.77 -17.99
C ALA A 132 -7.27 -5.99 -19.51
N VAL A 133 -6.87 -4.97 -20.26
CA VAL A 133 -6.73 -4.98 -21.71
C VAL A 133 -5.36 -4.46 -22.07
N SER A 134 -4.70 -5.09 -23.05
CA SER A 134 -3.42 -4.65 -23.60
C SER A 134 -3.51 -4.54 -25.13
N LEU A 135 -2.76 -3.58 -25.69
CA LEU A 135 -2.60 -3.37 -27.13
C LEU A 135 -1.24 -3.93 -27.57
N ALA A 136 -1.25 -4.92 -28.45
CA ALA A 136 -0.04 -5.55 -29.00
C ALA A 136 -0.22 -5.85 -30.49
N GLU A 137 0.72 -5.43 -31.34
CA GLU A 137 0.71 -5.63 -32.80
C GLU A 137 -0.66 -5.44 -33.49
N GLY A 138 -1.39 -4.37 -33.15
CA GLY A 138 -2.71 -4.09 -33.72
C GLY A 138 -3.82 -5.05 -33.28
N HIS A 139 -3.65 -5.73 -32.13
CA HIS A 139 -4.66 -6.57 -31.49
C HIS A 139 -4.88 -6.15 -30.04
N TRP A 140 -6.12 -6.28 -29.59
CA TRP A 140 -6.49 -6.20 -28.18
C TRP A 140 -6.42 -7.59 -27.56
N VAL A 141 -5.67 -7.71 -26.47
CA VAL A 141 -5.70 -8.89 -25.59
C VAL A 141 -6.42 -8.50 -24.30
N ILE A 142 -7.50 -9.22 -23.97
CA ILE A 142 -8.23 -9.04 -22.71
C ILE A 142 -7.96 -10.22 -21.77
N THR A 143 -7.84 -9.93 -20.48
CA THR A 143 -7.89 -10.90 -19.38
C THR A 143 -8.97 -10.49 -18.39
N HIS A 144 -9.79 -11.44 -17.93
CA HIS A 144 -10.92 -11.17 -17.05
C HIS A 144 -11.18 -12.28 -16.03
N ILE A 145 -11.38 -11.90 -14.77
CA ILE A 145 -11.93 -12.73 -13.69
C ILE A 145 -12.67 -11.86 -12.67
N GLY A 146 -13.93 -12.19 -12.38
CA GLY A 146 -14.80 -11.43 -11.47
C GLY A 146 -16.00 -10.80 -12.18
N ASP A 147 -16.52 -9.71 -11.64
CA ASP A 147 -17.71 -9.00 -12.13
C ASP A 147 -17.47 -7.51 -12.48
N SER A 148 -16.23 -7.03 -12.36
CA SER A 148 -15.76 -5.82 -13.03
C SER A 148 -15.81 -6.01 -14.55
N ARG A 149 -16.21 -4.99 -15.32
CA ARG A 149 -16.54 -5.16 -16.75
C ARG A 149 -15.59 -4.43 -17.68
N ALA A 150 -15.44 -4.97 -18.89
CA ALA A 150 -14.87 -4.24 -20.02
C ALA A 150 -15.92 -4.07 -21.13
N TYR A 151 -15.96 -2.86 -21.69
CA TYR A 151 -16.78 -2.49 -22.83
C TYR A 151 -15.90 -1.89 -23.93
N LEU A 152 -16.18 -2.23 -25.17
CA LEU A 152 -15.56 -1.68 -26.37
C LEU A 152 -16.61 -0.85 -27.15
N LEU A 153 -16.36 0.44 -27.31
CA LEU A 153 -17.06 1.32 -28.23
C LEU A 153 -16.36 1.27 -29.59
N ARG A 154 -17.08 0.84 -30.63
CA ARG A 154 -16.63 0.82 -32.03
C ARG A 154 -17.78 1.23 -32.94
N ASP A 155 -17.51 2.06 -33.95
CA ASP A 155 -18.52 2.55 -34.91
C ASP A 155 -19.76 3.18 -34.24
N GLY A 156 -19.57 3.83 -33.09
CA GLY A 156 -20.65 4.44 -32.30
C GLY A 156 -21.56 3.46 -31.57
N LYS A 157 -21.15 2.19 -31.41
CA LYS A 157 -21.89 1.15 -30.68
C LYS A 157 -21.06 0.54 -29.56
N LEU A 158 -21.63 0.49 -28.37
CA LEU A 158 -21.02 -0.13 -27.21
C LEU A 158 -21.26 -1.64 -27.24
N ARG A 159 -20.20 -2.42 -27.01
CA ARG A 159 -20.24 -3.87 -26.85
C ARG A 159 -19.57 -4.23 -25.54
N ARG A 160 -20.31 -4.90 -24.65
CA ARG A 160 -19.71 -5.56 -23.50
C ARG A 160 -18.85 -6.74 -23.97
N MET A 161 -17.61 -6.81 -23.47
CA MET A 161 -16.59 -7.77 -23.91
C MET A 161 -16.27 -8.83 -22.84
N THR A 162 -16.86 -8.71 -21.66
CA THR A 162 -16.72 -9.63 -20.51
C THR A 162 -18.08 -10.18 -20.06
N GLN A 163 -18.10 -11.35 -19.44
CA GLN A 163 -19.27 -11.96 -18.83
C GLN A 163 -18.99 -12.16 -17.35
N ASP A 164 -19.82 -11.59 -16.47
CA ASP A 164 -19.51 -11.54 -15.03
C ASP A 164 -19.42 -12.96 -14.47
N HIS A 165 -18.37 -13.26 -13.72
CA HIS A 165 -18.27 -14.49 -12.95
C HIS A 165 -19.07 -14.36 -11.65
N SER A 166 -20.35 -14.03 -11.73
CA SER A 166 -21.25 -13.82 -10.59
C SER A 166 -22.36 -14.87 -10.53
N TYR A 167 -22.95 -15.06 -9.35
CA TYR A 167 -24.03 -16.01 -9.13
C TYR A 167 -25.28 -15.65 -9.96
N VAL A 168 -25.59 -14.36 -10.08
CA VAL A 168 -26.72 -13.91 -10.92
C VAL A 168 -26.46 -14.11 -12.41
N GLN A 169 -25.22 -13.98 -12.89
CA GLN A 169 -24.90 -14.31 -14.28
C GLN A 169 -25.07 -15.81 -14.53
N HIS A 170 -24.61 -16.68 -13.62
CA HIS A 170 -24.87 -18.11 -13.70
C HIS A 170 -26.37 -18.46 -13.76
N LEU A 171 -27.21 -17.78 -12.98
CA LEU A 171 -28.68 -17.94 -13.03
C LEU A 171 -29.29 -17.44 -14.36
N ILE A 172 -28.73 -16.41 -14.99
CA ILE A 172 -29.13 -15.96 -16.34
C ILE A 172 -28.74 -17.03 -17.37
N ASP A 173 -27.49 -17.49 -17.35
CA ASP A 173 -26.92 -18.41 -18.34
C ASP A 173 -27.62 -19.78 -18.32
N THR A 174 -28.09 -20.19 -17.15
CA THR A 174 -28.88 -21.41 -16.95
C THR A 174 -30.40 -21.21 -17.11
N GLY A 175 -30.85 -19.99 -17.42
CA GLY A 175 -32.25 -19.67 -17.71
C GLY A 175 -33.18 -19.63 -16.49
N HIS A 176 -32.64 -19.55 -15.27
CA HIS A 176 -33.42 -19.47 -14.03
C HIS A 176 -33.98 -18.07 -13.76
N ILE A 177 -33.28 -17.01 -14.19
CA ILE A 177 -33.72 -15.61 -14.08
C ILE A 177 -33.43 -14.84 -15.37
N THR A 178 -34.17 -13.75 -15.59
CA THR A 178 -33.87 -12.79 -16.65
C THR A 178 -32.83 -11.74 -16.21
N ALA A 179 -32.19 -11.09 -17.18
CA ALA A 179 -31.27 -9.98 -16.92
C ALA A 179 -31.93 -8.76 -16.23
N ALA A 180 -33.27 -8.65 -16.25
CA ALA A 180 -34.01 -7.63 -15.51
C ALA A 180 -34.20 -8.00 -14.03
N GLU A 181 -34.45 -9.29 -13.75
CA GLU A 181 -34.60 -9.82 -12.39
C GLU A 181 -33.26 -9.84 -11.64
N ALA A 182 -32.17 -10.18 -12.35
CA ALA A 182 -30.80 -10.20 -11.81
C ALA A 182 -30.40 -8.91 -11.09
N ARG A 183 -30.78 -7.73 -11.61
CA ARG A 183 -30.43 -6.42 -11.04
C ARG A 183 -31.00 -6.22 -9.63
N ASN A 184 -32.16 -6.80 -9.35
CA ASN A 184 -32.85 -6.71 -8.05
C ASN A 184 -32.68 -7.98 -7.21
N HIS A 185 -31.83 -8.91 -7.64
CA HIS A 185 -31.64 -10.18 -6.95
C HIS A 185 -30.93 -9.97 -5.60
N PRO A 186 -31.35 -10.65 -4.51
CA PRO A 186 -30.72 -10.50 -3.19
C PRO A 186 -29.22 -10.82 -3.20
N GLN A 187 -28.81 -11.81 -4.00
CA GLN A 187 -27.43 -12.28 -4.15
C GLN A 187 -26.72 -11.70 -5.40
N ARG A 188 -27.08 -10.49 -5.85
CA ARG A 188 -26.46 -9.88 -7.04
C ARG A 188 -24.96 -9.57 -6.86
N ASN A 189 -24.51 -9.34 -5.62
CA ASN A 189 -23.11 -9.07 -5.26
C ASN A 189 -22.29 -10.35 -4.97
N VAL A 190 -22.82 -11.56 -5.25
CA VAL A 190 -22.11 -12.82 -4.98
C VAL A 190 -21.23 -13.17 -6.18
N VAL A 191 -19.92 -13.12 -6.00
CA VAL A 191 -18.92 -13.45 -7.04
C VAL A 191 -18.49 -14.91 -6.91
N MET A 192 -18.37 -15.59 -8.05
CA MET A 192 -18.11 -17.03 -8.17
C MET A 192 -16.65 -17.35 -8.55
N ARG A 193 -15.93 -16.43 -9.22
CA ARG A 193 -14.50 -16.54 -9.54
C ARG A 193 -13.80 -15.20 -9.26
N VAL A 194 -12.78 -15.24 -8.40
CA VAL A 194 -11.90 -14.12 -8.06
C VAL A 194 -10.50 -14.66 -7.77
N LEU A 195 -9.48 -13.80 -7.75
CA LEU A 195 -8.18 -14.17 -7.17
C LEU A 195 -8.30 -14.09 -5.65
N GLY A 196 -7.77 -15.06 -4.89
CA GLY A 196 -7.83 -15.01 -3.43
C GLY A 196 -7.55 -16.35 -2.76
N ASP A 197 -7.54 -16.37 -1.43
CA ASP A 197 -7.40 -17.59 -0.60
C ASP A 197 -8.74 -18.35 -0.49
N PHE A 198 -9.33 -18.64 -1.66
CA PHE A 198 -10.60 -19.35 -1.84
C PHE A 198 -10.37 -20.63 -2.66
N ASP A 199 -11.13 -21.70 -2.39
CA ASP A 199 -11.06 -22.97 -3.12
C ASP A 199 -11.93 -22.91 -4.39
N ILE A 200 -11.55 -22.02 -5.31
CA ILE A 200 -12.22 -21.72 -6.58
C ILE A 200 -11.19 -21.64 -7.71
N ASP A 201 -11.62 -21.87 -8.95
CA ASP A 201 -10.74 -21.83 -10.13
C ASP A 201 -10.28 -20.39 -10.43
N PRO A 202 -8.96 -20.07 -10.28
CA PRO A 202 -8.44 -18.72 -10.43
C PRO A 202 -8.01 -18.40 -11.87
N ARG A 203 -8.12 -19.35 -12.81
CA ARG A 203 -7.74 -19.13 -14.21
C ARG A 203 -8.57 -17.98 -14.78
N PRO A 204 -7.96 -16.97 -15.45
CA PRO A 204 -8.72 -15.93 -16.12
C PRO A 204 -9.34 -16.43 -17.43
N ASP A 205 -10.39 -15.75 -17.86
CA ASP A 205 -10.87 -15.82 -19.24
C ASP A 205 -10.00 -14.88 -20.10
N ILE A 206 -9.52 -15.38 -21.24
CA ILE A 206 -8.64 -14.64 -22.17
C ILE A 206 -9.33 -14.50 -23.52
N GLY A 207 -9.25 -13.30 -24.12
CA GLY A 207 -9.75 -13.02 -25.46
C GLY A 207 -8.74 -12.23 -26.29
N VAL A 208 -8.74 -12.46 -27.61
CA VAL A 208 -7.90 -11.74 -28.57
C VAL A 208 -8.77 -11.22 -29.70
N PHE A 209 -8.65 -9.94 -30.04
CA PHE A 209 -9.46 -9.27 -31.05
C PHE A 209 -8.61 -8.34 -31.93
N GLU A 210 -8.95 -8.20 -33.20
CA GLU A 210 -8.38 -7.16 -34.08
C GLU A 210 -8.68 -5.77 -33.50
N ALA A 211 -7.64 -4.97 -33.25
CA ALA A 211 -7.75 -3.57 -32.86
C ALA A 211 -7.93 -2.69 -34.10
N ARG A 212 -8.66 -1.59 -33.94
CA ARG A 212 -8.93 -0.62 -35.01
C ARG A 212 -8.68 0.80 -34.52
N PRO A 213 -8.33 1.74 -35.43
CA PRO A 213 -8.31 3.16 -35.11
C PRO A 213 -9.65 3.60 -34.52
N SER A 214 -9.60 4.44 -33.49
CA SER A 214 -10.77 4.95 -32.76
C SER A 214 -11.59 3.89 -32.02
N ASP A 215 -11.04 2.69 -31.79
CA ASP A 215 -11.56 1.82 -30.73
C ASP A 215 -11.39 2.52 -29.38
N ARG A 216 -12.46 2.56 -28.58
CA ARG A 216 -12.44 3.09 -27.22
C ARG A 216 -12.88 2.03 -26.22
N TRP A 217 -12.04 1.73 -25.25
CA TRP A 217 -12.34 0.86 -24.12
C TRP A 217 -12.84 1.65 -22.91
N LEU A 218 -13.76 1.03 -22.17
CA LEU A 218 -14.04 1.33 -20.77
C LEU A 218 -13.85 0.05 -19.96
N LEU A 219 -13.00 0.10 -18.94
CA LEU A 219 -12.92 -0.90 -17.88
C LEU A 219 -13.47 -0.28 -16.59
N CYS A 220 -14.32 -0.98 -15.85
CA CYS A 220 -14.96 -0.43 -14.65
C CYS A 220 -15.25 -1.47 -13.55
N SER A 221 -15.22 -1.03 -12.29
CA SER A 221 -15.66 -1.81 -11.12
C SER A 221 -17.18 -1.87 -11.01
N ASP A 222 -17.70 -2.74 -10.13
CA ASP A 222 -19.14 -2.99 -9.98
C ASP A 222 -19.89 -1.73 -9.53
N GLY A 223 -19.24 -0.86 -8.74
CA GLY A 223 -19.78 0.42 -8.28
C GLY A 223 -20.11 1.41 -9.40
N LEU A 224 -19.68 1.15 -10.64
CA LEU A 224 -20.13 1.86 -11.85
C LEU A 224 -21.19 1.05 -12.61
N CYS A 225 -20.86 -0.17 -13.06
CA CYS A 225 -21.73 -0.95 -13.96
C CYS A 225 -22.87 -1.72 -13.26
N GLY A 226 -22.92 -1.67 -11.93
CA GLY A 226 -24.04 -2.11 -11.10
C GLY A 226 -25.10 -1.03 -10.86
N VAL A 227 -24.82 0.25 -11.16
CA VAL A 227 -25.77 1.37 -11.01
C VAL A 227 -26.09 2.12 -12.30
N LEU A 228 -25.17 2.15 -13.28
CA LEU A 228 -25.41 2.74 -14.59
C LEU A 228 -25.89 1.65 -15.57
N GLU A 229 -26.86 2.01 -16.43
CA GLU A 229 -27.25 1.15 -17.54
C GLU A 229 -26.24 1.27 -18.71
N ASP A 230 -26.04 0.18 -19.44
CA ASP A 230 -25.19 0.13 -20.65
C ASP A 230 -25.56 1.24 -21.67
N SER A 231 -26.82 1.66 -21.74
CA SER A 231 -27.32 2.77 -22.56
C SER A 231 -26.75 4.13 -22.13
N THR A 232 -26.66 4.39 -20.82
CA THR A 232 -26.06 5.61 -20.26
C THR A 232 -24.55 5.62 -20.46
N ILE A 233 -23.92 4.45 -20.34
CA ILE A 233 -22.49 4.27 -20.63
C ILE A 233 -22.22 4.56 -22.12
N GLU A 234 -23.01 3.99 -23.04
CA GLU A 234 -22.90 4.21 -24.48
C GLU A 234 -23.06 5.70 -24.85
N GLU A 235 -24.14 6.34 -24.38
CA GLU A 235 -24.39 7.76 -24.64
C GLU A 235 -23.21 8.64 -24.18
N THR A 236 -22.65 8.36 -23.01
CA THR A 236 -21.52 9.12 -22.45
C THR A 236 -20.22 8.90 -23.23
N MET A 237 -19.89 7.64 -23.56
CA MET A 237 -18.66 7.32 -24.29
C MET A 237 -18.69 7.82 -25.74
N VAL A 238 -19.87 7.93 -26.34
CA VAL A 238 -20.09 8.52 -27.68
C VAL A 238 -20.05 10.06 -27.64
N ALA A 239 -20.64 10.69 -26.63
CA ALA A 239 -20.76 12.14 -26.56
C ALA A 239 -19.46 12.84 -26.10
N VAL A 240 -18.75 12.27 -25.12
CA VAL A 240 -17.60 12.91 -24.47
C VAL A 240 -16.30 12.42 -25.12
N ARG A 241 -15.67 13.27 -25.93
CA ARG A 241 -14.46 12.89 -26.69
C ARG A 241 -13.18 12.87 -25.87
N ASP A 242 -13.04 13.74 -24.88
CA ASP A 242 -11.88 13.75 -23.99
C ASP A 242 -11.99 12.56 -23.02
N GLU A 243 -10.94 11.74 -22.98
CA GLU A 243 -10.89 10.50 -22.22
C GLU A 243 -10.99 10.75 -20.70
N GLU A 244 -10.35 11.82 -20.19
CA GLU A 244 -10.42 12.15 -18.76
C GLU A 244 -11.80 12.67 -18.41
N GLU A 245 -12.35 13.58 -19.23
CA GLU A 245 -13.72 14.07 -19.03
C GLU A 245 -14.74 12.91 -19.10
N CYS A 246 -14.55 11.93 -19.99
CA CYS A 246 -15.42 10.76 -20.08
C CYS A 246 -15.38 9.94 -18.77
N ALA A 247 -14.18 9.60 -18.28
CA ALA A 247 -14.00 8.90 -17.00
C ALA A 247 -14.58 9.69 -15.82
N GLN A 248 -14.29 10.99 -15.74
CA GLN A 248 -14.79 11.91 -14.72
C GLN A 248 -16.33 11.98 -14.72
N GLN A 249 -16.97 12.07 -15.90
CA GLN A 249 -18.42 12.12 -16.01
C GLN A 249 -19.06 10.79 -15.62
N LEU A 250 -18.52 9.64 -16.07
CA LEU A 250 -19.02 8.30 -15.72
C LEU A 250 -18.99 8.05 -14.20
N VAL A 251 -17.84 8.28 -13.55
CA VAL A 251 -17.71 8.13 -12.08
C VAL A 251 -18.64 9.09 -11.36
N ALA A 252 -18.70 10.37 -11.79
CA ALA A 252 -19.61 11.34 -11.20
C ALA A 252 -21.11 11.02 -11.43
N MET A 253 -21.47 10.25 -12.46
CA MET A 253 -22.84 9.78 -12.67
C MET A 253 -23.17 8.59 -11.79
N ALA A 254 -22.29 7.60 -11.66
CA ALA A 254 -22.48 6.46 -10.76
C ALA A 254 -22.69 6.91 -9.30
N LEU A 255 -21.90 7.89 -8.83
CA LEU A 255 -22.07 8.48 -7.50
C LEU A 255 -23.41 9.23 -7.34
N LYS A 256 -23.87 9.93 -8.38
CA LYS A 256 -25.20 10.60 -8.39
C LYS A 256 -26.37 9.62 -8.47
N ALA A 257 -26.17 8.47 -9.13
CA ALA A 257 -27.13 7.36 -9.20
C ALA A 257 -27.26 6.62 -7.85
N GLY A 258 -26.39 6.93 -6.88
CA GLY A 258 -26.46 6.39 -5.52
C GLY A 258 -25.55 5.18 -5.30
N SER A 259 -24.43 5.07 -6.04
CA SER A 259 -23.44 4.02 -5.78
C SER A 259 -22.98 4.02 -4.32
N THR A 260 -23.08 2.84 -3.72
CA THR A 260 -22.68 2.55 -2.34
C THR A 260 -21.27 1.97 -2.26
N ASP A 261 -20.61 1.75 -3.39
CA ASP A 261 -19.30 1.12 -3.46
C ASP A 261 -18.18 2.06 -3.89
N ASN A 262 -16.96 1.52 -3.93
CA ASN A 262 -15.87 2.16 -4.66
C ASN A 262 -16.22 2.24 -6.15
N VAL A 263 -15.82 3.32 -6.82
CA VAL A 263 -16.23 3.57 -8.22
C VAL A 263 -15.00 3.90 -9.04
N THR A 264 -14.62 2.99 -9.93
CA THR A 264 -13.44 3.13 -10.78
C THR A 264 -13.81 2.99 -12.26
N ALA A 265 -13.25 3.87 -13.08
CA ALA A 265 -13.28 3.82 -14.53
C ALA A 265 -11.86 3.94 -15.08
N VAL A 266 -11.57 3.20 -16.15
CA VAL A 266 -10.39 3.33 -16.99
C VAL A 266 -10.86 3.46 -18.43
N ILE A 267 -10.46 4.54 -19.12
CA ILE A 267 -10.72 4.75 -20.53
C ILE A 267 -9.43 4.48 -21.30
N GLY A 268 -9.52 3.88 -22.49
CA GLY A 268 -8.37 3.61 -23.36
C GLY A 268 -8.72 3.68 -24.84
N ASP A 269 -8.10 4.61 -25.56
CA ASP A 269 -8.36 4.88 -26.97
C ASP A 269 -7.20 4.41 -27.86
N ALA A 270 -7.49 3.60 -28.88
CA ALA A 270 -6.53 3.32 -29.94
C ALA A 270 -6.50 4.45 -30.97
N THR A 271 -5.31 5.01 -31.15
CA THR A 271 -5.01 6.10 -32.07
C THR A 271 -3.95 5.67 -33.08
N LEU A 272 -3.88 6.34 -34.21
CA LEU A 272 -2.83 6.14 -35.21
C LEU A 272 -1.65 7.09 -34.92
N ALA A 273 -0.42 6.68 -35.27
CA ALA A 273 0.69 7.63 -35.34
C ALA A 273 0.34 8.84 -36.21
N LEU A 274 0.42 10.04 -35.61
CA LEU A 274 0.34 11.30 -36.32
C LEU A 274 1.72 11.59 -36.93
N ASP A 275 1.90 11.21 -38.19
CA ASP A 275 3.11 11.32 -39.01
C ASP A 275 4.33 10.48 -38.54
N ALA A 276 4.78 9.58 -39.43
CA ALA A 276 5.92 8.68 -39.20
C ALA A 276 7.30 9.37 -39.10
N ASP A 277 7.37 10.66 -39.42
CA ASP A 277 8.56 11.52 -39.29
C ASP A 277 8.55 12.37 -38.01
N SER A 278 7.51 12.28 -37.18
CA SER A 278 7.50 12.92 -35.86
C SER A 278 8.35 12.10 -34.87
N PHE A 279 9.44 12.70 -34.39
CA PHE A 279 10.39 12.03 -33.49
C PHE A 279 9.87 11.84 -32.05
N ASP A 280 8.74 12.46 -31.70
CA ASP A 280 8.07 12.32 -30.42
C ASP A 280 6.83 11.42 -30.58
N VAL A 281 7.02 10.10 -30.46
CA VAL A 281 5.90 9.22 -30.07
C VAL A 281 5.41 9.75 -28.71
N PRO A 282 4.14 10.17 -28.55
CA PRO A 282 3.72 10.78 -27.30
C PRO A 282 3.66 9.74 -26.18
N HIS A 283 4.76 9.58 -25.45
CA HIS A 283 4.82 8.76 -24.25
C HIS A 283 3.93 9.38 -23.17
N GLN A 284 2.91 8.62 -22.76
CA GLN A 284 2.05 8.97 -21.65
C GLN A 284 2.63 8.41 -20.36
N THR A 285 2.88 9.26 -19.36
CA THR A 285 3.19 8.84 -17.99
C THR A 285 2.07 7.90 -17.47
N PRO A 286 2.33 6.64 -17.10
CA PRO A 286 1.27 5.75 -16.63
C PRO A 286 0.61 6.27 -15.35
N LEU A 287 -0.71 6.16 -15.28
CA LEU A 287 -1.54 6.63 -14.17
C LEU A 287 -1.97 5.46 -13.29
N VAL A 288 -1.87 5.64 -11.97
CA VAL A 288 -2.27 4.63 -10.98
C VAL A 288 -3.36 5.20 -10.07
N GLY A 289 -4.50 4.51 -10.00
CA GLY A 289 -5.66 4.86 -9.17
C GLY A 289 -5.93 3.87 -8.04
N GLY A 290 -6.80 4.29 -7.11
CA GLY A 290 -7.29 3.46 -6.01
C GLY A 290 -6.24 3.14 -4.93
N ALA A 291 -6.30 1.94 -4.36
CA ALA A 291 -5.37 1.47 -3.32
C ALA A 291 -3.93 1.39 -3.85
N ALA A 292 -3.73 0.99 -5.11
CA ALA A 292 -2.41 0.92 -5.73
C ALA A 292 -1.67 2.27 -5.78
N SER A 293 -2.38 3.40 -5.73
CA SER A 293 -1.79 4.74 -5.59
C SER A 293 -0.96 4.94 -4.31
N SER A 294 -1.07 4.02 -3.32
CA SER A 294 -0.21 3.98 -2.13
C SER A 294 1.15 3.29 -2.36
N SER A 295 1.37 2.71 -3.54
CA SER A 295 2.53 1.87 -3.88
C SER A 295 3.21 2.31 -5.18
N LEU A 296 3.19 3.61 -5.50
CA LEU A 296 3.71 4.16 -6.76
C LEU A 296 5.17 3.79 -7.03
N GLU A 297 6.05 3.89 -6.03
CA GLU A 297 7.47 3.57 -6.19
C GLU A 297 7.67 2.10 -6.61
N ALA A 298 6.88 1.21 -6.02
CA ALA A 298 6.93 -0.22 -6.34
C ALA A 298 6.31 -0.57 -7.71
N ILE A 299 5.54 0.33 -8.32
CA ILE A 299 5.06 0.21 -9.70
C ILE A 299 6.07 0.85 -10.66
N ALA A 300 6.60 2.03 -10.32
CA ALA A 300 7.69 2.70 -11.05
C ALA A 300 8.92 1.79 -11.22
N ASP A 301 9.31 1.07 -10.17
CA ASP A 301 10.41 0.09 -10.22
C ASP A 301 10.13 -1.07 -11.20
N ILE A 302 8.85 -1.45 -11.38
CA ILE A 302 8.42 -2.52 -12.30
C ILE A 302 8.40 -2.00 -13.74
N VAL A 303 7.80 -0.82 -13.99
CA VAL A 303 7.71 -0.21 -15.33
C VAL A 303 8.99 0.52 -15.76
N LYS A 304 9.98 0.68 -14.86
CA LYS A 304 11.27 1.35 -15.08
C LYS A 304 11.18 2.81 -15.54
N GLU A 305 10.05 3.45 -15.27
CA GLU A 305 9.76 4.85 -15.61
C GLU A 305 8.97 5.54 -14.50
N THR A 306 8.70 6.82 -14.66
CA THR A 306 7.85 7.57 -13.72
C THR A 306 6.38 7.21 -13.92
N VAL A 307 5.70 6.84 -12.84
CA VAL A 307 4.23 6.76 -12.81
C VAL A 307 3.64 7.93 -12.00
N ALA A 308 2.42 8.32 -12.31
CA ALA A 308 1.71 9.41 -11.65
C ALA A 308 0.41 8.95 -11.00
N LEU A 309 -0.11 9.77 -10.08
CA LEU A 309 -1.44 9.56 -9.50
C LEU A 309 -2.52 9.80 -10.54
N ALA A 310 -3.55 8.96 -10.51
CA ALA A 310 -4.81 9.20 -11.21
C ALA A 310 -5.39 10.59 -10.87
N PRO A 311 -5.97 11.31 -11.86
CA PRO A 311 -6.68 12.56 -11.61
C PRO A 311 -7.79 12.40 -10.56
N ALA A 312 -7.78 13.26 -9.55
CA ALA A 312 -8.83 13.27 -8.54
C ALA A 312 -10.20 13.59 -9.15
N LEU A 313 -11.27 13.03 -8.58
CA LEU A 313 -12.63 13.28 -9.05
C LEU A 313 -12.99 14.77 -8.98
N ARG A 314 -13.28 15.35 -10.13
CA ARG A 314 -13.70 16.75 -10.31
C ARG A 314 -15.14 16.92 -9.85
N LEU A 315 -15.35 17.11 -8.54
CA LEU A 315 -16.65 17.46 -7.96
C LEU A 315 -17.24 18.69 -8.69
N GLY A 316 -18.22 18.44 -9.55
CA GLY A 316 -18.66 19.39 -10.56
C GLY A 316 -19.07 20.76 -9.99
N LYS A 317 -18.43 21.82 -10.51
CA LYS A 317 -18.83 23.21 -10.24
C LYS A 317 -20.29 23.40 -10.66
N GLY A 318 -21.19 23.55 -9.70
CA GLY A 318 -22.62 23.71 -9.96
C GLY A 318 -23.49 22.51 -9.60
N SER A 319 -23.22 21.85 -8.47
CA SER A 319 -24.22 20.97 -7.85
C SER A 319 -25.56 21.71 -7.67
N PRO A 320 -26.72 21.05 -7.69
CA PRO A 320 -28.01 21.71 -7.45
C PRO A 320 -28.02 22.51 -6.14
N ALA A 321 -27.33 22.02 -5.10
CA ALA A 321 -27.13 22.72 -3.83
C ALA A 321 -26.27 23.99 -3.97
N GLN A 322 -25.18 23.97 -4.75
CA GLN A 322 -24.37 25.16 -5.03
C GLN A 322 -25.11 26.17 -5.92
N ARG A 323 -25.91 25.71 -6.90
CA ARG A 323 -26.76 26.61 -7.71
C ARG A 323 -27.87 27.23 -6.86
N ALA A 324 -28.49 26.46 -5.98
CA ALA A 324 -29.45 26.97 -5.00
C ALA A 324 -28.80 27.95 -4.00
N ALA A 325 -27.58 27.69 -3.53
CA ALA A 325 -26.84 28.60 -2.66
C ALA A 325 -26.44 29.90 -3.40
N ALA A 326 -25.99 29.83 -4.65
CA ALA A 326 -25.68 31.00 -5.47
C ALA A 326 -26.93 31.83 -5.81
N LEU A 327 -28.09 31.18 -6.00
CA LEU A 327 -29.39 31.86 -6.14
C LEU A 327 -29.84 32.49 -4.82
N ALA A 328 -29.66 31.82 -3.68
CA ALA A 328 -29.96 32.36 -2.35
C ALA A 328 -29.09 33.60 -2.04
N HIS A 329 -27.79 33.55 -2.37
CA HIS A 329 -26.88 34.69 -2.23
C HIS A 329 -27.13 35.83 -3.24
N ARG A 330 -27.92 35.62 -4.30
CA ARG A 330 -28.44 36.70 -5.15
C ARG A 330 -29.75 37.32 -4.63
N GLY A 331 -30.38 36.75 -3.60
CA GLY A 331 -31.65 37.23 -3.04
C GLY A 331 -31.52 38.32 -1.98
N ASP A 332 -30.31 38.57 -1.44
CA ASP A 332 -30.09 39.38 -0.23
C ASP A 332 -29.28 40.67 -0.48
N ALA A 333 -29.20 41.13 -1.73
CA ALA A 333 -28.51 42.36 -2.11
C ALA A 333 -29.35 43.17 -3.10
N GLY A 334 -30.33 43.93 -2.61
CA GLY A 334 -31.17 44.74 -3.52
C GLY A 334 -32.34 45.56 -2.97
N SER A 335 -32.61 45.62 -1.66
CA SER A 335 -33.61 46.57 -1.12
C SER A 335 -32.98 47.92 -0.77
N GLY A 336 -32.60 48.69 -1.80
CA GLY A 336 -31.99 50.02 -1.66
C GLY A 336 -32.58 51.01 -2.66
N THR A 337 -33.27 52.03 -2.17
CA THR A 337 -33.98 53.05 -2.98
C THR A 337 -33.02 53.97 -3.74
N GLY A 338 -33.26 54.18 -5.03
CA GLY A 338 -32.55 55.19 -5.83
C GLY A 338 -33.25 55.49 -7.16
N SER A 339 -33.67 56.74 -7.34
CA SER A 339 -34.36 57.26 -8.54
C SER A 339 -33.38 57.68 -9.66
N GLY A 340 -33.76 57.51 -10.93
CA GLY A 340 -33.10 58.23 -12.05
C GLY A 340 -33.18 57.56 -13.42
N ASP A 341 -34.03 58.12 -14.29
CA ASP A 341 -33.91 58.34 -15.74
C ASP A 341 -33.33 57.28 -16.72
N LEU A 342 -34.21 56.89 -17.66
CA LEU A 342 -34.05 56.98 -19.13
C LEU A 342 -32.66 56.81 -19.78
N ALA A 343 -32.52 55.79 -20.66
CA ALA A 343 -32.15 56.00 -22.08
C ALA A 343 -32.32 54.71 -22.93
N GLU A 344 -32.56 54.90 -24.23
CA GLU A 344 -32.72 53.85 -25.26
C GLU A 344 -31.38 53.41 -25.90
N SER A 345 -31.49 52.47 -26.85
CA SER A 345 -30.51 52.10 -27.89
C SER A 345 -29.25 51.32 -27.43
N GLY A 346 -28.63 50.49 -28.26
CA GLY A 346 -29.02 50.07 -29.61
C GLY A 346 -27.81 49.64 -30.46
N ASP A 347 -27.88 48.41 -30.98
CA ASP A 347 -27.25 47.96 -32.23
C ASP A 347 -25.72 47.82 -32.44
N LEU A 348 -25.44 46.81 -33.29
CA LEU A 348 -24.38 46.70 -34.31
C LEU A 348 -22.90 46.42 -33.93
N PHE A 349 -22.50 45.18 -34.29
CA PHE A 349 -21.40 44.83 -35.21
C PHE A 349 -20.18 45.77 -35.34
N GLY A 350 -18.97 45.21 -35.15
CA GLY A 350 -17.72 45.86 -35.53
C GLY A 350 -16.50 44.92 -35.51
N THR A 351 -16.23 44.25 -36.63
CA THR A 351 -14.97 43.53 -36.88
C THR A 351 -13.78 44.49 -37.09
N SER A 352 -12.57 44.13 -36.66
CA SER A 352 -11.34 44.28 -37.49
C SER A 352 -10.05 43.81 -36.80
N ASN A 353 -9.02 43.55 -37.62
CA ASN A 353 -7.71 43.01 -37.25
C ASN A 353 -6.68 44.08 -36.84
N GLY A 354 -5.65 43.66 -36.11
CA GLY A 354 -4.34 44.33 -35.99
C GLY A 354 -3.46 43.55 -34.99
N ALA A 355 -2.43 42.77 -35.34
CA ALA A 355 -1.22 43.00 -36.14
C ALA A 355 -0.04 43.58 -35.32
N GLY A 356 1.08 42.82 -35.27
CA GLY A 356 2.38 43.23 -34.71
C GLY A 356 2.55 42.98 -33.20
N THR A 357 3.75 42.74 -32.65
CA THR A 357 5.11 42.67 -33.23
C THR A 357 6.08 41.92 -32.28
N ASP A 358 7.13 41.31 -32.86
CA ASP A 358 8.51 41.16 -32.38
C ASP A 358 8.89 40.64 -30.97
N GLY A 359 9.87 39.72 -30.95
CA GLY A 359 10.49 39.20 -29.72
C GLY A 359 11.66 38.23 -29.92
N ARG A 360 12.65 38.56 -30.77
CA ARG A 360 13.87 37.74 -30.96
C ARG A 360 14.91 37.91 -29.84
N ILE A 361 15.27 36.83 -29.15
CA ILE A 361 16.61 36.49 -28.58
C ILE A 361 16.68 34.95 -28.58
N GLY A 362 17.77 34.23 -28.84
CA GLY A 362 19.18 34.54 -29.15
C GLY A 362 20.01 33.28 -28.82
N ALA A 363 20.96 32.87 -29.66
CA ALA A 363 21.53 31.50 -29.65
C ALA A 363 22.95 31.36 -29.06
N SER A 364 23.25 30.17 -28.51
CA SER A 364 24.58 29.54 -28.40
C SER A 364 24.37 28.03 -28.14
N VAL A 365 24.73 27.07 -29.00
CA VAL A 365 26.07 26.68 -29.51
C VAL A 365 27.01 26.21 -28.40
N GLY A 366 27.38 24.92 -28.43
CA GLY A 366 28.29 24.28 -27.47
C GLY A 366 28.38 22.77 -27.65
N SER A 367 29.13 22.33 -28.66
CA SER A 367 29.50 20.92 -28.86
C SER A 367 30.52 20.45 -27.81
N ASP A 368 30.51 19.18 -27.41
CA ASP A 368 31.62 18.27 -27.80
C ASP A 368 31.35 16.77 -27.59
N SER A 369 32.22 15.95 -28.18
CA SER A 369 32.10 14.50 -28.33
C SER A 369 33.08 13.69 -27.46
N ALA A 370 32.67 12.51 -26.94
CA ALA A 370 33.59 11.41 -26.60
C ALA A 370 32.89 10.05 -26.32
N ARG A 371 33.10 9.08 -27.23
CA ARG A 371 33.20 7.62 -26.97
C ARG A 371 34.69 7.25 -27.17
N PRO A 372 35.27 6.12 -26.69
CA PRO A 372 34.74 4.74 -26.73
C PRO A 372 34.90 4.01 -25.34
N ALA A 373 34.93 2.68 -25.14
CA ALA A 373 35.09 1.52 -26.01
C ALA A 373 34.43 0.22 -25.47
N ARG A 374 34.79 -0.94 -26.07
CA ARG A 374 34.44 -2.32 -25.68
C ARG A 374 35.69 -3.10 -25.25
N ASN A 375 35.54 -4.18 -24.48
CA ASN A 375 35.95 -5.56 -24.90
C ASN A 375 35.49 -6.67 -23.92
N PRO A 376 35.57 -7.98 -24.28
CA PRO A 376 34.64 -9.02 -23.77
C PRO A 376 35.34 -10.33 -23.28
N ASN A 377 34.56 -11.42 -23.17
CA ASN A 377 34.91 -12.87 -23.26
C ASN A 377 34.71 -13.77 -22.01
N GLY A 378 34.38 -15.05 -22.29
CA GLY A 378 34.32 -16.19 -21.36
C GLY A 378 32.88 -16.57 -20.97
N VAL A 379 32.16 -17.55 -21.55
CA VAL A 379 32.49 -18.94 -21.97
C VAL A 379 32.92 -19.84 -20.80
N GLY A 380 32.05 -20.80 -20.44
CA GLY A 380 32.36 -21.91 -19.54
C GLY A 380 31.11 -22.74 -19.21
N GLY A 381 31.06 -23.99 -19.65
CA GLY A 381 29.96 -24.92 -19.35
C GLY A 381 30.42 -26.17 -18.59
N ARG A 382 29.49 -26.82 -17.88
CA ARG A 382 29.51 -28.20 -17.34
C ARG A 382 28.06 -28.54 -16.95
N GLN A 383 27.42 -29.57 -17.51
CA GLN A 383 27.54 -30.99 -17.16
C GLN A 383 27.21 -31.33 -15.70
N GLY A 384 25.98 -31.81 -15.50
CA GLY A 384 25.71 -33.15 -14.97
C GLY A 384 25.72 -33.38 -13.45
N ALA A 385 24.53 -33.61 -12.89
CA ALA A 385 24.27 -34.70 -11.94
C ALA A 385 22.76 -34.98 -11.88
N GLY A 386 22.34 -36.22 -12.14
CA GLY A 386 21.02 -36.71 -11.71
C GLY A 386 21.18 -37.47 -10.41
N ILE A 387 20.21 -37.34 -9.50
CA ILE A 387 19.97 -38.34 -8.44
C ILE A 387 18.46 -38.55 -8.34
N ASP A 388 18.11 -39.78 -8.63
CA ASP A 388 16.87 -40.49 -8.41
C ASP A 388 16.75 -40.96 -6.95
N ASP A 389 15.60 -40.74 -6.30
CA ASP A 389 14.94 -41.78 -5.49
C ASP A 389 13.43 -41.51 -5.35
N SER A 390 12.70 -42.60 -5.10
CA SER A 390 11.26 -42.75 -5.01
C SER A 390 10.79 -42.92 -3.56
N GLY A 391 9.53 -42.57 -3.25
CA GLY A 391 8.97 -42.78 -1.92
C GLY A 391 7.44 -42.64 -1.90
N HIS A 392 6.73 -43.78 -1.85
CA HIS A 392 5.26 -43.85 -1.78
C HIS A 392 4.67 -43.31 -0.47
N GLY A 393 3.42 -42.84 -0.54
CA GLY A 393 2.60 -42.49 0.63
C GLY A 393 1.11 -42.41 0.27
N ASP A 394 0.47 -43.56 0.03
CA ASP A 394 -0.97 -43.64 -0.28
C ASP A 394 -1.84 -43.14 0.87
N GLY A 395 -2.82 -42.29 0.55
CA GLY A 395 -3.78 -41.73 1.51
C GLY A 395 -5.14 -41.46 0.87
N LYS A 396 -5.94 -42.52 0.63
CA LYS A 396 -7.33 -42.37 0.17
C LYS A 396 -8.16 -41.60 1.20
N SER A 397 -8.68 -40.44 0.79
CA SER A 397 -9.72 -39.69 1.51
C SER A 397 -10.83 -39.33 0.52
N THR A 398 -11.93 -40.07 0.56
CA THR A 398 -13.17 -39.72 -0.15
C THR A 398 -13.92 -38.66 0.65
N GLY A 399 -13.78 -37.40 0.25
CA GLY A 399 -14.62 -36.29 0.73
C GLY A 399 -15.28 -35.60 -0.45
N GLU A 400 -16.58 -35.38 -0.40
CA GLU A 400 -17.30 -34.63 -1.42
C GLU A 400 -16.79 -33.19 -1.47
N ALA A 401 -16.37 -32.74 -2.65
CA ALA A 401 -15.92 -31.37 -2.86
C ALA A 401 -17.11 -30.41 -2.72
N ARG A 402 -17.23 -29.79 -1.54
CA ARG A 402 -18.08 -28.62 -1.35
C ARG A 402 -17.39 -27.41 -1.98
N THR A 403 -17.83 -27.01 -3.17
CA THR A 403 -17.42 -25.74 -3.79
C THR A 403 -17.65 -24.59 -2.82
N LEU A 404 -16.57 -23.97 -2.34
CA LEU A 404 -16.64 -22.84 -1.42
C LEU A 404 -16.86 -21.56 -2.23
N ILE A 405 -18.13 -21.13 -2.31
CA ILE A 405 -18.52 -19.88 -2.97
C ILE A 405 -17.91 -18.69 -2.18
N ALA A 406 -17.35 -17.72 -2.90
CA ALA A 406 -16.83 -16.49 -2.31
C ALA A 406 -17.97 -15.50 -2.00
N GLU A 407 -18.73 -15.79 -0.94
CA GLU A 407 -19.85 -14.93 -0.52
C GLU A 407 -19.34 -13.62 0.13
N PRO A 408 -19.86 -12.44 -0.25
CA PRO A 408 -19.83 -11.27 0.64
C PRO A 408 -20.55 -11.61 1.95
N SER A 409 -20.23 -10.90 3.04
CA SER A 409 -20.29 -11.40 4.43
C SER A 409 -21.69 -11.62 5.05
N ALA A 410 -22.73 -11.80 4.24
CA ALA A 410 -24.08 -12.14 4.67
C ALA A 410 -24.34 -13.65 4.54
N VAL A 411 -24.78 -14.28 5.64
CA VAL A 411 -25.16 -15.69 5.81
C VAL A 411 -23.99 -16.66 6.09
N ARG A 412 -23.68 -16.80 7.39
CA ARG A 412 -23.05 -18.02 7.94
C ARG A 412 -23.84 -18.43 9.18
N ASP A 413 -24.31 -19.66 9.22
CA ASP A 413 -25.20 -20.16 10.29
C ASP A 413 -24.56 -20.07 11.69
N GLU A 414 -25.42 -19.86 12.69
CA GLU A 414 -25.03 -19.61 14.08
C GLU A 414 -24.49 -20.87 14.77
N GLU A 415 -23.16 -21.04 14.86
CA GLU A 415 -22.50 -21.66 16.03
C GLU A 415 -20.97 -21.43 16.06
N ASP A 416 -20.50 -20.18 16.06
CA ASP A 416 -19.26 -19.81 16.79
C ASP A 416 -19.07 -18.27 16.90
N VAL A 417 -19.33 -17.69 18.07
CA VAL A 417 -19.26 -16.24 18.26
C VAL A 417 -17.85 -15.79 18.63
N LYS A 418 -17.15 -15.12 17.70
CA LYS A 418 -16.11 -14.14 18.05
C LYS A 418 -15.94 -13.02 17.03
N ALA A 419 -16.38 -11.83 17.44
CA ALA A 419 -16.13 -10.53 16.82
C ALA A 419 -16.60 -10.38 15.37
N SER A 420 -17.88 -10.01 15.21
CA SER A 420 -18.39 -9.38 13.99
C SER A 420 -17.48 -8.22 13.57
N MET A 421 -16.79 -8.37 12.44
CA MET A 421 -16.28 -7.22 11.70
C MET A 421 -17.45 -6.55 10.99
N ASP A 422 -17.47 -5.23 11.06
CA ASP A 422 -18.54 -4.37 10.57
C ASP A 422 -18.39 -4.21 9.05
N THR A 423 -19.26 -4.90 8.29
CA THR A 423 -19.19 -4.94 6.81
C THR A 423 -19.74 -3.66 6.15
N GLY A 424 -20.34 -2.73 6.90
CA GLY A 424 -20.96 -1.52 6.34
C GLY A 424 -22.21 -1.79 5.48
N GLU A 425 -22.75 -3.02 5.51
CA GLU A 425 -23.94 -3.42 4.76
C GLU A 425 -25.21 -2.72 5.28
N ILE A 426 -26.12 -2.37 4.35
CA ILE A 426 -27.38 -1.70 4.69
C ILE A 426 -28.33 -2.72 5.35
N PRO A 427 -28.87 -2.43 6.56
CA PRO A 427 -29.71 -3.37 7.29
C PRO A 427 -31.02 -3.64 6.54
N VAL A 428 -31.27 -4.91 6.22
CA VAL A 428 -32.50 -5.36 5.55
C VAL A 428 -33.67 -5.35 6.54
N VAL A 429 -34.65 -4.47 6.34
CA VAL A 429 -35.80 -4.31 7.25
C VAL A 429 -37.06 -4.94 6.66
N LYS A 430 -37.68 -5.85 7.43
CA LYS A 430 -39.03 -6.35 7.13
C LYS A 430 -40.08 -5.38 7.69
N LYS A 431 -40.83 -4.77 6.77
CA LYS A 431 -41.92 -3.82 7.04
C LYS A 431 -43.14 -4.48 7.65
N ARG A 432 -44.02 -3.66 8.23
CA ARG A 432 -45.32 -4.09 8.78
C ARG A 432 -46.31 -4.66 7.75
N ASP A 433 -46.15 -4.32 6.47
CA ASP A 433 -46.93 -4.90 5.37
C ASP A 433 -46.37 -6.27 4.89
N GLY A 434 -45.31 -6.76 5.54
CA GLY A 434 -44.64 -8.02 5.22
C GLY A 434 -43.56 -7.90 4.14
N ARG A 435 -43.43 -6.76 3.46
CA ARG A 435 -42.39 -6.53 2.44
C ARG A 435 -41.03 -6.37 3.08
N ILE A 436 -40.00 -6.82 2.38
CA ILE A 436 -38.60 -6.70 2.79
C ILE A 436 -37.99 -5.54 1.98
N SER A 437 -37.30 -4.62 2.65
CA SER A 437 -36.69 -3.44 2.02
C SER A 437 -35.26 -3.26 2.51
N ALA A 438 -34.36 -3.01 1.56
CA ALA A 438 -32.97 -2.58 1.80
C ALA A 438 -32.69 -1.20 1.19
N ASP A 439 -33.73 -0.51 0.71
CA ASP A 439 -33.62 0.82 0.10
C ASP A 439 -33.24 1.88 1.16
N PRO A 440 -32.08 2.56 1.04
CA PRO A 440 -31.65 3.57 2.02
C PRO A 440 -32.54 4.84 2.03
N ASN A 441 -33.36 5.08 1.00
CA ASN A 441 -34.35 6.16 0.99
C ASN A 441 -35.66 5.79 1.73
N ASP A 442 -35.81 4.55 2.16
CA ASP A 442 -36.99 4.07 2.89
C ASP A 442 -37.04 4.63 4.32
N PRO A 443 -38.17 5.20 4.78
CA PRO A 443 -38.27 5.75 6.13
C PRO A 443 -38.15 4.72 7.26
N GLU A 444 -38.36 3.42 7.02
CA GLU A 444 -38.15 2.38 8.03
C GLU A 444 -36.67 1.92 8.07
N VAL A 445 -36.02 1.76 6.92
CA VAL A 445 -34.58 1.44 6.80
C VAL A 445 -33.72 2.60 7.33
N ALA A 446 -34.03 3.84 6.93
CA ALA A 446 -33.36 5.04 7.43
C ALA A 446 -33.51 5.25 8.96
N ARG A 447 -34.52 4.64 9.60
CA ARG A 447 -34.66 4.60 11.06
C ARG A 447 -33.84 3.49 11.70
N ALA A 448 -33.69 2.33 11.05
CA ALA A 448 -32.80 1.26 11.48
C ALA A 448 -31.34 1.73 11.49
N ILE A 449 -30.86 2.27 10.36
CA ILE A 449 -29.50 2.85 10.21
C ILE A 449 -29.20 3.88 11.31
N ARG A 450 -30.13 4.81 11.59
CA ARG A 450 -29.94 5.82 12.66
C ARG A 450 -29.84 5.19 14.06
N LYS A 451 -30.52 4.06 14.30
CA LYS A 451 -30.56 3.37 15.60
C LYS A 451 -29.30 2.53 15.83
N GLU A 452 -28.75 1.93 14.78
CA GLU A 452 -27.43 1.28 14.79
C GLU A 452 -26.31 2.30 14.99
N ARG A 453 -26.31 3.39 14.20
CA ARG A 453 -25.36 4.50 14.34
C ARG A 453 -25.37 5.14 15.73
N GLN A 454 -26.51 5.13 16.43
CA GLN A 454 -26.57 5.55 17.85
C GLN A 454 -25.96 4.52 18.82
N ARG A 455 -26.14 3.21 18.57
CA ARG A 455 -25.54 2.12 19.36
C ARG A 455 -24.02 2.07 19.19
N GLU A 456 -23.52 2.17 17.96
CA GLU A 456 -22.09 2.29 17.65
C GLU A 456 -21.45 3.48 18.34
N ASN A 457 -22.05 4.67 18.23
CA ASN A 457 -21.53 5.87 18.89
C ASN A 457 -21.45 5.71 20.42
N GLN A 458 -22.37 4.96 21.04
CA GLN A 458 -22.29 4.62 22.47
C GLN A 458 -21.20 3.57 22.75
N ALA A 459 -21.06 2.53 21.92
CA ALA A 459 -20.04 1.50 22.04
C ALA A 459 -18.61 2.06 21.86
N TRP A 460 -18.41 2.91 20.83
CA TRP A 460 -17.17 3.61 20.54
C TRP A 460 -16.76 4.54 21.68
N ARG A 461 -17.69 5.34 22.23
CA ARG A 461 -17.43 6.16 23.44
C ARG A 461 -16.98 5.30 24.62
N ARG A 462 -17.65 4.17 24.89
CA ARG A 462 -17.26 3.21 25.94
C ARG A 462 -15.92 2.52 25.68
N ARG A 463 -15.55 2.25 24.42
CA ARG A 463 -14.25 1.66 24.05
C ARG A 463 -13.12 2.68 24.19
N ARG A 464 -13.31 3.92 23.71
CA ARG A 464 -12.35 5.02 23.83
C ARG A 464 -12.12 5.45 25.28
N PHE A 465 -13.16 5.43 26.12
CA PHE A 465 -13.02 5.65 27.56
C PHE A 465 -12.20 4.54 28.23
N ARG A 466 -12.55 3.27 28.03
CA ARG A 466 -11.80 2.13 28.60
C ARG A 466 -10.32 2.10 28.15
N MET A 467 -10.05 2.41 26.88
CA MET A 467 -8.68 2.46 26.35
C MET A 467 -7.86 3.60 26.98
N ARG A 468 -8.45 4.78 27.19
CA ARG A 468 -7.81 5.88 27.93
C ARG A 468 -7.52 5.51 29.39
N VAL A 469 -8.46 4.86 30.08
CA VAL A 469 -8.26 4.38 31.46
C VAL A 469 -7.15 3.33 31.52
N ALA A 470 -7.08 2.40 30.56
CA ALA A 470 -6.02 1.39 30.49
C ALA A 470 -4.62 2.01 30.26
N ILE A 471 -4.51 3.02 29.38
CA ILE A 471 -3.25 3.75 29.15
C ILE A 471 -2.82 4.50 30.41
N ILE A 472 -3.74 5.18 31.10
CA ILE A 472 -3.45 5.88 32.37
C ILE A 472 -3.01 4.89 33.45
N ALA A 473 -3.69 3.75 33.59
CA ALA A 473 -3.31 2.71 34.54
C ALA A 473 -1.91 2.13 34.24
N ALA A 474 -1.59 1.86 32.98
CA ALA A 474 -0.26 1.40 32.56
C ALA A 474 0.83 2.44 32.87
N ALA A 475 0.57 3.73 32.61
CA ALA A 475 1.49 4.81 32.94
C ALA A 475 1.73 4.95 34.45
N VAL A 476 0.68 4.79 35.28
CA VAL A 476 0.80 4.79 36.75
C VAL A 476 1.61 3.58 37.24
N VAL A 477 1.40 2.39 36.68
CA VAL A 477 2.21 1.20 37.03
C VAL A 477 3.68 1.38 36.64
N ALA A 478 3.96 1.96 35.47
CA ALA A 478 5.33 2.28 35.05
C ALA A 478 5.99 3.32 35.97
N LEU A 479 5.26 4.35 36.39
CA LEU A 479 5.74 5.35 37.35
C LEU A 479 6.05 4.73 38.73
N ILE A 480 5.18 3.85 39.22
CA ILE A 480 5.39 3.11 40.48
C ILE A 480 6.61 2.19 40.36
N ALA A 481 6.78 1.48 39.24
CA ALA A 481 7.95 0.63 39.00
C ALA A 481 9.25 1.44 38.96
N LEU A 482 9.24 2.64 38.36
CA LEU A 482 10.38 3.56 38.39
C LEU A 482 10.68 4.11 39.79
N LEU A 483 9.66 4.44 40.59
CA LEU A 483 9.84 4.86 41.99
C LEU A 483 10.40 3.74 42.88
N ILE A 484 9.92 2.51 42.71
CA ILE A 484 10.44 1.33 43.43
C ILE A 484 11.88 1.03 42.98
N GLY A 485 12.16 1.03 41.67
CA GLY A 485 13.51 0.85 41.14
C GLY A 485 14.49 1.91 41.65
N GLY A 486 14.08 3.18 41.60
CA GLY A 486 14.88 4.31 42.10
C GLY A 486 15.13 4.25 43.61
N THR A 487 14.14 3.88 44.42
CA THR A 487 14.34 3.74 45.88
C THR A 487 15.21 2.54 46.25
N VAL A 488 15.12 1.41 45.53
CA VAL A 488 16.03 0.27 45.71
C VAL A 488 17.46 0.64 45.30
N ALA A 489 17.65 1.28 44.14
CA ALA A 489 18.95 1.74 43.67
C ALA A 489 19.59 2.78 44.60
N TYR A 490 18.79 3.74 45.11
CA TYR A 490 19.25 4.73 46.09
C TYR A 490 19.68 4.07 47.41
N ARG A 491 18.90 3.13 47.94
CA ARG A 491 19.27 2.39 49.16
C ARG A 491 20.53 1.54 49.00
N TRP A 492 20.76 0.99 47.80
CA TRP A 492 22.00 0.27 47.48
C TRP A 492 23.20 1.21 47.34
N SER A 493 23.02 2.37 46.69
CA SER A 493 24.06 3.41 46.60
C SER A 493 24.51 3.87 48.00
N GLN A 494 23.56 4.12 48.91
CA GLN A 494 23.85 4.50 50.30
C GLN A 494 24.49 3.40 51.16
N SER A 495 24.67 2.16 50.66
CA SER A 495 25.44 1.12 51.36
C SER A 495 26.92 1.05 50.96
N LYS A 496 27.39 1.95 50.09
CA LYS A 496 28.79 2.02 49.64
C LYS A 496 29.47 3.29 50.16
N TYR A 497 30.78 3.21 50.31
CA TYR A 497 31.64 4.32 50.69
C TYR A 497 32.74 4.47 49.64
N TYR A 498 33.28 5.68 49.44
CA TYR A 498 34.48 5.87 48.62
C TYR A 498 35.39 6.97 49.16
N LEU A 499 36.67 6.90 48.80
CA LEU A 499 37.66 7.96 49.03
C LEU A 499 37.71 8.89 47.81
N GLY A 500 37.66 10.20 48.04
CA GLY A 500 37.77 11.23 47.00
C GLY A 500 38.34 12.55 47.55
N GLN A 501 38.41 13.58 46.70
CA GLN A 501 38.95 14.90 47.03
C GLN A 501 37.84 15.86 47.51
N SER A 502 38.07 16.53 48.65
CA SER A 502 37.25 17.63 49.18
C SER A 502 38.18 18.73 49.71
N ASP A 503 38.08 19.96 49.19
CA ASP A 503 38.83 21.15 49.65
C ASP A 503 40.31 20.87 49.99
N ASP A 504 41.07 20.39 49.00
CA ASP A 504 42.50 20.00 49.05
C ASP A 504 42.89 18.90 50.06
N VAL A 505 41.90 18.19 50.61
CA VAL A 505 42.07 17.09 51.57
C VAL A 505 41.37 15.81 51.08
N VAL A 506 41.93 14.64 51.40
CA VAL A 506 41.25 13.35 51.15
C VAL A 506 40.08 13.16 52.11
N ALA A 507 38.88 12.93 51.56
CA ALA A 507 37.65 12.74 52.32
C ALA A 507 36.97 11.39 52.01
N ILE A 508 36.25 10.86 53.00
CA ILE A 508 35.39 9.68 52.86
C ILE A 508 33.95 10.14 52.59
N TYR A 509 33.43 9.71 51.45
CA TYR A 509 32.05 9.91 51.04
C TYR A 509 31.21 8.65 51.23
N GLN A 510 29.92 8.80 51.51
CA GLN A 510 28.94 7.72 51.49
C GLN A 510 28.01 7.90 50.28
N GLY A 511 27.94 6.87 49.43
CA GLY A 511 27.27 6.89 48.12
C GLY A 511 28.13 6.29 47.01
N VAL A 512 27.79 6.63 45.76
CA VAL A 512 28.54 6.29 44.55
C VAL A 512 29.04 7.60 43.91
N SER A 513 30.26 7.61 43.39
CA SER A 513 30.94 8.81 42.81
C SER A 513 30.32 9.35 41.52
N THR A 514 29.35 8.65 40.93
CA THR A 514 28.73 9.04 39.65
C THR A 514 27.64 10.11 39.82
N ASN A 515 27.79 11.23 39.10
CA ASN A 515 26.71 12.21 38.95
C ASN A 515 25.62 11.67 38.00
N VAL A 516 24.37 11.58 38.48
CA VAL A 516 23.22 11.09 37.71
C VAL A 516 22.14 12.18 37.68
N PHE A 517 21.83 12.68 36.49
CA PHE A 517 20.90 13.80 36.25
C PHE A 517 21.20 15.10 37.03
N GLY A 518 22.48 15.39 37.32
CA GLY A 518 22.89 16.63 37.99
C GLY A 518 22.79 16.60 39.50
N LEU A 519 22.46 15.44 40.10
CA LEU A 519 22.37 15.24 41.54
C LEU A 519 23.59 14.45 42.03
N ASN A 520 24.32 15.01 42.98
CA ASN A 520 25.35 14.28 43.72
C ASN A 520 24.64 13.30 44.67
N LEU A 521 24.78 12.00 44.40
CA LEU A 521 24.19 10.92 45.18
C LEU A 521 25.06 10.50 46.37
N SER A 522 26.17 11.20 46.58
CA SER A 522 27.09 11.05 47.70
C SER A 522 27.10 12.28 48.60
N HIS A 523 27.44 12.08 49.87
CA HIS A 523 27.70 13.14 50.84
C HIS A 523 28.99 12.84 51.60
N GLU A 524 29.72 13.89 51.98
CA GLU A 524 30.92 13.74 52.80
C GLU A 524 30.53 13.30 54.21
N VAL A 525 31.21 12.27 54.71
CA VAL A 525 31.00 11.73 56.07
C VAL A 525 32.18 12.06 56.99
N GLU A 526 33.40 12.08 56.46
CA GLU A 526 34.61 12.31 57.25
C GLU A 526 35.82 12.76 56.41
N SER A 527 36.33 13.96 56.70
CA SER A 527 37.59 14.48 56.13
C SER A 527 38.79 13.87 56.88
N THR A 528 39.74 13.27 56.18
CA THR A 528 40.80 12.44 56.82
C THR A 528 42.06 13.22 57.24
N GLY A 529 42.13 14.51 56.88
CA GLY A 529 43.25 15.40 57.21
C GLY A 529 44.57 14.93 56.59
N ILE A 530 44.52 14.55 55.31
CA ILE A 530 45.66 14.23 54.45
C ILE A 530 45.59 15.25 53.30
N GLU A 531 46.56 16.16 53.21
CA GLU A 531 46.64 17.17 52.14
C GLU A 531 47.00 16.50 50.82
N LEU A 532 46.44 16.98 49.70
CA LEU A 532 46.68 16.38 48.38
C LEU A 532 48.09 16.64 47.82
N ASP A 533 48.73 17.73 48.23
CA ASP A 533 50.10 18.06 47.82
C ASP A 533 51.15 17.08 48.37
N ASP A 534 50.82 16.37 49.46
CA ASP A 534 51.64 15.33 50.07
C ASP A 534 51.52 13.95 49.37
N LEU A 535 50.58 13.80 48.42
CA LEU A 535 50.29 12.53 47.77
C LEU A 535 51.07 12.35 46.44
N PRO A 536 51.70 11.19 46.20
CA PRO A 536 52.26 10.85 44.90
C PRO A 536 51.16 10.87 43.82
N GLN A 537 51.48 11.37 42.63
CA GLN A 537 50.50 11.67 41.58
C GLN A 537 49.59 10.47 41.19
N SER A 538 50.09 9.24 41.26
CA SER A 538 49.29 8.01 41.06
C SER A 538 48.15 7.79 42.06
N TRP A 539 48.22 8.42 43.24
CA TRP A 539 47.12 8.42 44.21
C TRP A 539 46.08 9.48 43.88
N ASN A 540 46.47 10.61 43.28
CA ASN A 540 45.52 11.63 42.86
C ASN A 540 44.65 11.11 41.72
N ASP A 541 45.25 10.46 40.71
CA ASP A 541 44.51 9.82 39.61
C ASP A 541 43.48 8.78 40.14
N ALA A 542 43.88 7.97 41.13
CA ALA A 542 43.01 6.94 41.73
C ALA A 542 41.93 7.50 42.67
N LEU A 543 42.17 8.66 43.29
CA LEU A 543 41.18 9.38 44.11
C LEU A 543 40.20 10.19 43.26
N GLU A 544 40.62 10.65 42.07
CA GLU A 544 39.76 11.27 41.06
C GLU A 544 38.78 10.24 40.45
N GLU A 545 39.22 9.00 40.21
CA GLU A 545 38.35 7.89 39.77
C GLU A 545 37.42 7.38 40.90
N GLY A 546 37.85 7.50 42.16
CA GLY A 546 37.05 7.24 43.36
C GLY A 546 37.12 5.79 43.85
N ILE A 547 37.99 5.52 44.82
CA ILE A 547 38.23 4.17 45.36
C ILE A 547 37.05 3.76 46.27
N SER A 548 36.26 2.77 45.84
CA SER A 548 35.05 2.32 46.56
C SER A 548 35.28 1.15 47.52
N PHE A 549 34.50 1.12 48.60
CA PHE A 549 34.56 0.15 49.70
C PHE A 549 33.16 -0.25 50.17
N ASP A 550 33.06 -1.43 50.79
CA ASP A 550 31.80 -2.00 51.24
C ASP A 550 31.42 -1.56 52.66
N SER A 551 32.32 -0.87 53.38
CA SER A 551 32.05 -0.38 54.73
C SER A 551 32.93 0.80 55.17
N LEU A 552 32.41 1.66 56.06
CA LEU A 552 33.16 2.78 56.64
C LEU A 552 34.44 2.35 57.41
N PRO A 553 34.48 1.26 58.21
CA PRO A 553 35.70 0.81 58.88
C PRO A 553 36.82 0.41 57.90
N GLU A 554 36.45 -0.11 56.73
CA GLU A 554 37.38 -0.51 55.66
C GLU A 554 37.94 0.71 54.91
N ALA A 555 37.09 1.70 54.60
CA ALA A 555 37.54 2.98 54.04
C ALA A 555 38.50 3.71 55.01
N ARG A 556 38.19 3.73 56.31
CA ARG A 556 39.06 4.28 57.36
C ARG A 556 40.40 3.53 57.47
N SER A 557 40.40 2.20 57.36
CA SER A 557 41.64 1.42 57.46
C SER A 557 42.56 1.66 56.26
N HIS A 558 42.00 1.86 55.06
CA HIS A 558 42.74 2.29 53.87
C HIS A 558 43.26 3.73 53.98
N ALA A 559 42.44 4.69 54.43
CA ALA A 559 42.91 6.05 54.68
C ALA A 559 44.08 6.10 55.68
N ALA A 560 44.00 5.30 56.75
CA ALA A 560 45.09 5.15 57.72
C ALA A 560 46.35 4.50 57.12
N MET A 561 46.20 3.58 56.16
CA MET A 561 47.32 2.99 55.42
C MET A 561 48.01 4.03 54.52
N ILE A 562 47.22 4.79 53.74
CA ILE A 562 47.72 5.88 52.89
C ILE A 562 48.49 6.90 53.74
N LYS A 563 47.90 7.37 54.85
CA LYS A 563 48.53 8.29 55.80
C LYS A 563 49.84 7.77 56.39
N LYS A 564 49.95 6.44 56.58
CA LYS A 564 51.17 5.78 57.08
C LYS A 564 52.25 5.70 56.00
N GLU A 565 51.89 5.45 54.74
CA GLU A 565 52.86 5.38 53.64
C GLU A 565 53.33 6.77 53.20
N VAL A 566 52.45 7.77 53.14
CA VAL A 566 52.83 9.20 52.95
C VAL A 566 53.86 9.62 54.01
N LYS A 567 53.56 9.37 55.30
CA LYS A 567 54.48 9.68 56.39
C LYS A 567 55.82 8.94 56.29
N ARG A 568 55.83 7.73 55.73
CA ARG A 568 57.05 6.97 55.48
C ARG A 568 57.85 7.57 54.33
N LEU A 569 57.20 7.93 53.22
CA LEU A 569 57.84 8.59 52.07
C LEU A 569 58.42 9.96 52.45
N GLN A 570 57.72 10.75 53.28
CA GLN A 570 58.24 11.99 53.87
C GLN A 570 59.48 11.71 54.75
N GLN A 571 59.43 10.72 55.65
CA GLN A 571 60.58 10.35 56.49
C GLN A 571 61.77 9.80 55.70
N ASP A 572 61.53 9.09 54.60
CA ASP A 572 62.57 8.59 53.72
C ASP A 572 63.13 9.73 52.84
N GLN A 573 62.33 10.72 52.42
CA GLN A 573 62.83 11.96 51.80
C GLN A 573 63.68 12.80 52.77
N ASP A 574 63.24 13.01 54.02
CA ASP A 574 64.02 13.69 55.07
C ASP A 574 65.36 12.99 55.37
N ARG A 575 65.39 11.65 55.23
CA ARG A 575 66.63 10.86 55.33
C ARG A 575 67.50 10.97 54.08
N ASN A 576 66.92 10.92 52.88
CA ASN A 576 67.64 11.01 51.61
C ASN A 576 68.15 12.45 51.34
N GLY A 577 67.55 13.47 51.94
CA GLY A 577 68.05 14.85 51.95
C GLY A 577 69.43 15.01 52.64
N LYS A 578 69.99 13.95 53.23
CA LYS A 578 71.33 13.92 53.82
C LYS A 578 72.32 12.92 53.20
N ASN A 579 71.95 12.18 52.14
CA ASN A 579 72.91 11.39 51.35
C ASN A 579 72.40 11.23 49.91
N GLY A 580 73.25 11.55 48.93
CA GLY A 580 72.87 11.57 47.52
C GLY A 580 72.67 10.19 46.89
N THR A 581 71.84 10.19 45.84
CA THR A 581 71.66 9.13 44.81
C THR A 581 71.27 7.72 45.29
N HIS A 582 70.03 7.32 45.00
CA HIS A 582 69.71 6.26 44.02
C HIS A 582 68.19 6.22 43.75
N ALA A 583 67.80 5.81 42.54
CA ALA A 583 66.39 5.68 42.17
C ALA A 583 65.78 4.41 42.77
N ALA A 584 64.61 4.54 43.40
CA ALA A 584 63.80 3.41 43.86
C ALA A 584 62.59 3.22 42.94
N THR A 585 62.49 2.06 42.29
CA THR A 585 61.32 1.68 41.49
C THR A 585 60.13 1.38 42.41
N PRO A 586 58.91 1.88 42.15
CA PRO A 586 57.73 1.50 42.90
C PRO A 586 57.44 0.00 42.75
N LEU A 587 57.01 -0.65 43.83
CA LEU A 587 56.49 -2.02 43.76
C LEU A 587 55.14 -2.02 43.02
N PRO A 588 54.88 -3.00 42.12
CA PRO A 588 53.54 -3.18 41.56
C PRO A 588 52.56 -3.65 42.63
N TRP A 589 51.31 -3.22 42.49
CA TRP A 589 50.24 -3.47 43.46
C TRP A 589 49.89 -4.96 43.62
N PRO A 590 49.46 -5.42 44.81
CA PRO A 590 48.75 -6.69 44.94
C PRO A 590 47.39 -6.60 44.24
N ASN A 591 47.01 -7.68 43.55
CA ASN A 591 45.78 -7.73 42.75
C ASN A 591 44.52 -7.35 43.56
N ALA A 592 43.66 -6.52 42.97
CA ALA A 592 42.28 -6.34 43.40
C ALA A 592 41.52 -7.69 43.36
N PRO A 593 40.55 -7.94 44.26
CA PRO A 593 39.77 -9.16 44.27
C PRO A 593 38.94 -9.29 42.99
N SER A 594 39.06 -10.44 42.32
CA SER A 594 38.41 -10.72 41.05
C SER A 594 36.95 -11.16 41.20
N GLY A 595 36.02 -10.41 40.59
CA GLY A 595 34.61 -10.78 40.46
C GLY A 595 33.75 -9.59 40.02
N ALA A 596 33.05 -9.60 38.87
CA ALA A 596 32.91 -10.64 37.87
C ALA A 596 32.79 -10.06 36.45
N SER A 597 33.37 -10.74 35.47
CA SER A 597 33.17 -10.42 34.06
C SER A 597 31.73 -10.66 33.62
N ARG A 598 31.11 -9.68 32.95
CA ARG A 598 29.98 -9.93 32.05
C ARG A 598 30.23 -9.32 30.68
N SER A 599 30.14 -10.19 29.68
CA SER A 599 30.22 -9.90 28.26
C SER A 599 29.09 -8.97 27.79
N GLU A 600 29.43 -7.88 27.12
CA GLU A 600 28.47 -7.13 26.32
C GLU A 600 28.21 -7.83 24.98
N THR A 601 27.14 -8.62 24.91
CA THR A 601 26.54 -8.98 23.62
C THR A 601 25.75 -7.79 23.07
N ARG A 602 26.40 -7.04 22.18
CA ARG A 602 25.84 -5.96 21.37
C ARG A 602 24.63 -6.43 20.54
N PRO A 603 23.45 -5.79 20.63
CA PRO A 603 22.35 -6.04 19.70
C PRO A 603 22.65 -5.41 18.33
N ALA A 604 22.32 -6.12 17.25
CA ALA A 604 22.59 -5.69 15.88
C ALA A 604 21.41 -4.96 15.23
N SER A 605 21.72 -3.99 14.37
CA SER A 605 20.76 -3.36 13.46
C SER A 605 20.31 -4.34 12.36
N PRO A 606 19.03 -4.35 11.93
CA PRO A 606 18.59 -5.15 10.81
C PRO A 606 18.57 -4.34 9.49
N LYS A 607 19.24 -4.84 8.45
CA LYS A 607 18.78 -4.79 7.04
C LYS A 607 19.61 -5.67 6.11
N ALA A 608 18.95 -6.16 5.05
CA ALA A 608 19.46 -6.80 3.83
C ALA A 608 19.69 -8.33 3.80
N ALA A 609 18.67 -9.03 3.29
CA ALA A 609 18.70 -10.17 2.36
C ALA A 609 17.48 -9.93 1.41
N VAL A 610 17.44 -10.24 0.11
CA VAL A 610 18.16 -11.21 -0.73
C VAL A 610 17.94 -12.66 -0.30
N GLN A 611 16.69 -13.09 -0.27
CA GLN A 611 16.12 -13.98 -1.30
C GLN A 611 14.59 -13.90 -1.28
#